data_AF-A0A1R4GXH4-F1
#
_entry.id   AF-A0A1R4GXH4-F1
#
_cell.length_a   1.000
_cell.length_b   1.000
_cell.length_c   1.000
_cell.angle_alpha   90.00
_cell.angle_beta   90.00
_cell.angle_gamma   90.00
#
_symmetry.space_group_name_H-M   'P 1'
#
loop_
_entity.id
_entity.type
_entity.pdbx_description
1 polymer ?
#
loop_
_entity_poly.entity_id
_entity_poly.type
_entity_poly.pdbx_seq_one_letter_code
_entity_poly.pdbx_strand_id
1 'polypeptide(L)'
;MFFSVVDSRGQSILEQPTFIEQTQIFDSLKDLKRQLNLPTLSYQHIESALYSIIKNELNEPLHADLITAVDVKHSSPLYYTSISTKSLNDTYVQAISLMARMCGTEIQKQLSYNGLAINNKPYIGSDMALNRGICQRFFEQLAGAVESYNGRLIRDLSIKQDRYIEQFNAYSIWLWHIIMIQTGIRPVVHAPGLLNQFDFRARLFWVSDKEERQGQSQGRLIPLSQFLITAIQNYIEYIKQFAALHNVIYPSVQFPIEDILNSRQPLIQLFSKNPRGFSGITPSKVRYQLKSFFSHQDNWLRHQLRTLLTNRAPEHLIRALYGHEQPDQEAMHPMSSLSINEIKSLSDYLDEVACELNLKQVGVSVYG
;
A
#
# COMPACT_ATOMS: atom_id res chain seq x y z
N MET A 1 -13.98 21.86 -15.72
CA MET A 1 -14.15 23.31 -15.61
C MET A 1 -15.28 23.53 -14.62
N PHE A 2 -14.95 24.14 -13.47
CA PHE A 2 -15.78 24.87 -12.49
C PHE A 2 -17.29 24.56 -12.30
N PHE A 3 -17.62 24.25 -11.03
CA PHE A 3 -18.80 24.54 -10.18
C PHE A 3 -20.24 24.80 -10.74
N SER A 4 -21.19 24.50 -9.84
CA SER A 4 -22.67 24.64 -9.86
C SER A 4 -23.38 23.48 -10.59
N VAL A 5 -24.38 22.81 -10.01
CA VAL A 5 -25.61 23.35 -9.43
C VAL A 5 -26.03 22.54 -8.20
N VAL A 6 -26.41 23.26 -7.14
CA VAL A 6 -27.16 22.77 -5.97
C VAL A 6 -28.58 22.43 -6.43
N ASP A 7 -29.02 21.18 -6.26
CA ASP A 7 -30.45 20.86 -6.25
C ASP A 7 -30.90 20.65 -4.79
N SER A 8 -31.89 21.45 -4.44
CA SER A 8 -32.53 21.58 -3.16
C SER A 8 -33.67 20.58 -3.07
N ARG A 9 -33.59 19.68 -2.08
CA ARG A 9 -34.73 19.09 -1.34
C ARG A 9 -34.22 18.01 -0.40
N GLY A 10 -33.97 18.43 0.83
CA GLY A 10 -33.52 17.58 1.94
C GLY A 10 -33.23 18.38 3.20
N GLN A 11 -33.95 19.48 3.44
CA GLN A 11 -33.99 20.11 4.75
C GLN A 11 -35.01 19.36 5.61
N SER A 12 -34.53 18.50 6.50
CA SER A 12 -35.16 18.33 7.81
C SER A 12 -34.14 17.76 8.80
N ILE A 13 -33.87 18.57 9.83
CA ILE A 13 -33.14 18.25 11.06
C ILE A 13 -31.61 18.10 10.89
N LEU A 14 -30.96 19.21 10.54
CA LEU A 14 -29.57 19.46 10.92
C LEU A 14 -29.53 20.88 11.48
N GLU A 15 -28.97 21.03 12.68
CA GLU A 15 -28.54 22.31 13.23
C GLU A 15 -27.77 23.04 12.12
N GLN A 16 -28.18 24.28 11.83
CA GLN A 16 -27.58 25.05 10.74
C GLN A 16 -26.06 25.06 10.94
N PRO A 17 -25.25 24.54 10.00
CA PRO A 17 -23.81 24.76 10.08
C PRO A 17 -23.64 26.27 9.96
N THR A 18 -23.28 26.92 11.06
CA THR A 18 -22.91 28.33 11.07
C THR A 18 -21.81 28.50 10.04
N PHE A 19 -22.13 29.06 8.89
CA PHE A 19 -21.16 29.37 7.86
C PHE A 19 -20.42 30.61 8.33
N ILE A 20 -19.34 30.41 9.08
CA ILE A 20 -18.47 31.49 9.53
C ILE A 20 -17.63 31.89 8.33
N GLU A 21 -17.80 33.13 7.84
CA GLU A 21 -16.96 33.61 6.76
C GLU A 21 -15.52 33.81 7.23
N GLN A 22 -14.55 33.52 6.36
CA GLN A 22 -13.12 33.71 6.67
C GLN A 22 -12.80 35.15 7.12
N THR A 23 -13.55 36.13 6.60
CA THR A 23 -13.47 37.55 6.99
C THR A 23 -13.77 37.76 8.47
N GLN A 24 -14.82 37.11 8.98
CA GLN A 24 -15.22 37.19 10.40
C GLN A 24 -14.16 36.59 11.33
N ILE A 25 -13.52 35.48 10.91
CA ILE A 25 -12.41 34.88 11.65
C ILE A 25 -11.23 35.83 11.69
N PHE A 26 -10.87 36.43 10.54
CA PHE A 26 -9.74 37.34 10.45
C PHE A 26 -9.91 38.58 11.34
N ASP A 27 -11.08 39.20 11.31
CA ASP A 27 -11.39 40.37 12.13
C ASP A 27 -11.34 40.02 13.63
N SER A 28 -11.92 38.87 14.01
CA SER A 28 -11.87 38.38 15.40
C SER A 28 -10.43 38.16 15.87
N LEU A 29 -9.57 37.56 15.03
CA LEU A 29 -8.16 37.34 15.36
C LEU A 29 -7.39 38.67 15.49
N LYS A 30 -7.70 39.65 14.65
CA LYS A 30 -7.09 40.99 14.70
C LYS A 30 -7.45 41.72 15.99
N ASP A 31 -8.69 41.62 16.43
CA ASP A 31 -9.15 42.22 17.68
C ASP A 31 -8.55 41.50 18.91
N LEU A 32 -8.55 40.17 18.93
CA LEU A 32 -7.88 39.37 19.96
C LEU A 32 -6.38 39.70 20.06
N LYS A 33 -5.70 39.83 18.92
CA LYS A 33 -4.28 40.21 18.88
C LYS A 33 -4.04 41.54 19.60
N ARG A 34 -4.90 42.54 19.37
CA ARG A 34 -4.82 43.85 20.02
C ARG A 34 -5.11 43.77 21.51
N GLN A 35 -6.19 43.09 21.90
CA GLN A 35 -6.60 42.96 23.30
C GLN A 35 -5.55 42.24 24.16
N LEU A 36 -4.92 41.20 23.61
CA LEU A 36 -3.91 40.40 24.30
C LEU A 36 -2.49 40.93 24.12
N ASN A 37 -2.31 42.06 23.40
CA ASN A 37 -1.02 42.66 23.09
C ASN A 37 0.00 41.65 22.50
N LEU A 38 -0.47 40.78 21.60
CA LEU A 38 0.37 39.72 21.01
C LEU A 38 1.15 40.25 19.79
N PRO A 39 2.43 39.89 19.62
CA PRO A 39 3.23 40.31 18.47
C PRO A 39 2.68 39.74 17.16
N THR A 40 2.26 38.47 17.17
CA THR A 40 1.66 37.76 16.03
C THR A 40 0.52 36.86 16.48
N LEU A 41 -0.57 36.89 15.72
CA LEU A 41 -1.68 35.94 15.80
C LEU A 41 -2.38 35.98 14.44
N SER A 42 -2.45 34.84 13.76
CA SER A 42 -3.14 34.70 12.48
C SER A 42 -3.70 33.28 12.36
N TYR A 43 -4.54 33.08 11.34
CA TYR A 43 -5.08 31.77 11.00
C TYR A 43 -3.97 30.71 10.84
N GLN A 44 -2.87 31.05 10.14
CA GLN A 44 -1.70 30.17 9.97
C GLN A 44 -1.04 29.78 11.30
N HIS A 45 -1.00 30.67 12.30
CA HIS A 45 -0.43 30.33 13.61
C HIS A 45 -1.32 29.31 14.34
N ILE A 46 -2.64 29.42 14.20
CA ILE A 46 -3.59 28.47 14.79
C ILE A 46 -3.48 27.11 14.10
N GLU A 47 -3.45 27.10 12.76
CA GLU A 47 -3.24 25.86 12.00
C GLU A 47 -1.90 25.21 12.34
N SER A 48 -0.81 26.00 12.46
CA SER A 48 0.50 25.49 12.84
C SER A 48 0.53 24.91 14.25
N ALA A 49 -0.20 25.53 15.19
CA ALA A 49 -0.35 25.02 16.55
C ALA A 49 -1.11 23.69 16.56
N LEU A 50 -2.26 23.63 15.86
CA LEU A 50 -3.05 22.40 15.71
C LEU A 50 -2.23 21.28 15.07
N TYR A 51 -1.52 21.59 13.98
CA TYR A 51 -0.61 20.68 13.29
C TYR A 51 0.44 20.12 14.26
N SER A 52 1.14 21.00 14.99
CA SER A 52 2.19 20.61 15.93
C SER A 52 1.66 19.72 17.05
N ILE A 53 0.49 20.02 17.60
CA ILE A 53 -0.13 19.21 18.66
C ILE A 53 -0.48 17.83 18.14
N ILE A 54 -1.17 17.73 17.01
CA ILE A 54 -1.54 16.42 16.45
C ILE A 54 -0.30 15.61 16.10
N LYS A 55 0.69 16.24 15.47
CA LYS A 55 1.91 15.57 15.02
C LYS A 55 2.81 15.13 16.17
N ASN A 56 3.07 16.01 17.14
CA ASN A 56 4.12 15.80 18.14
C ASN A 56 3.57 15.31 19.48
N GLU A 57 2.41 15.83 19.93
CA GLU A 57 1.84 15.46 21.24
C GLU A 57 0.95 14.22 21.12
N LEU A 58 0.12 14.14 20.08
CA LEU A 58 -0.72 12.96 19.80
C LEU A 58 0.01 11.89 18.99
N ASN A 59 1.17 12.22 18.40
CA ASN A 59 1.96 11.33 17.55
C ASN A 59 1.17 10.77 16.34
N GLU A 60 0.31 11.61 15.75
CA GLU A 60 -0.56 11.25 14.61
C GLU A 60 -0.25 12.10 13.36
N PRO A 61 0.95 11.99 12.77
CA PRO A 61 1.42 12.87 11.69
C PRO A 61 0.52 12.88 10.45
N LEU A 62 -0.07 11.74 10.07
CA LEU A 62 -0.99 11.67 8.92
C LEU A 62 -2.31 12.37 9.21
N HIS A 63 -2.79 12.29 10.45
CA HIS A 63 -4.00 13.02 10.85
C HIS A 63 -3.71 14.52 10.86
N ALA A 64 -2.52 14.95 11.29
CA ALA A 64 -2.10 16.34 11.22
C ALA A 64 -2.16 16.84 9.78
N ASP A 65 -1.53 16.12 8.83
CA ASP A 65 -1.52 16.48 7.42
C ASP A 65 -2.95 16.57 6.83
N LEU A 66 -3.84 15.63 7.17
CA LEU A 66 -5.23 15.64 6.67
C LEU A 66 -6.09 16.74 7.30
N ILE A 67 -6.02 16.89 8.63
CA ILE A 67 -6.86 17.85 9.37
C ILE A 67 -6.49 19.29 9.00
N THR A 68 -5.21 19.57 8.75
CA THR A 68 -4.75 20.91 8.33
C THR A 68 -4.59 21.05 6.81
N ALA A 69 -5.22 20.15 6.04
CA ALA A 69 -5.31 20.22 4.58
C ALA A 69 -3.96 20.38 3.85
N VAL A 70 -2.91 19.69 4.30
CA VAL A 70 -1.63 19.64 3.60
C VAL A 70 -1.84 19.03 2.21
N ASP A 71 -1.36 19.73 1.18
CA ASP A 71 -1.46 19.22 -0.19
C ASP A 71 -0.69 17.90 -0.32
N VAL A 72 -1.30 16.95 -1.01
CA VAL A 72 -0.74 15.63 -1.32
C VAL A 72 0.64 15.68 -2.00
N LYS A 73 0.98 16.78 -2.69
CA LYS A 73 2.33 17.06 -3.24
C LYS A 73 3.38 17.25 -2.15
N HIS A 74 2.97 17.75 -0.99
CA HIS A 74 3.82 17.97 0.18
C HIS A 74 3.74 16.81 1.18
N SER A 75 2.72 15.94 1.06
CA SER A 75 2.62 14.68 1.81
C SER A 75 2.20 13.51 0.91
N SER A 76 3.20 12.86 0.31
CA SER A 76 3.00 11.70 -0.58
C SER A 76 2.23 10.51 0.06
N PRO A 77 2.34 10.21 1.38
CA PRO A 77 1.54 9.16 2.01
C PRO A 77 0.03 9.33 1.86
N LEU A 78 -0.48 10.56 1.77
CA LEU A 78 -1.91 10.84 1.65
C LEU A 78 -2.54 10.27 0.37
N TYR A 79 -1.76 10.13 -0.71
CA TYR A 79 -2.26 9.50 -1.95
C TYR A 79 -2.66 8.04 -1.75
N TYR A 80 -2.02 7.34 -0.81
CA TYR A 80 -2.10 5.89 -0.66
C TYR A 80 -2.96 5.43 0.52
N THR A 81 -3.29 6.33 1.43
CA THR A 81 -3.83 5.98 2.74
C THR A 81 -5.34 6.18 2.78
N SER A 82 -6.06 5.26 3.43
CA SER A 82 -7.47 5.40 3.78
C SER A 82 -7.59 5.38 5.31
N ILE A 83 -8.15 6.43 5.91
CA ILE A 83 -8.24 6.59 7.37
C ILE A 83 -9.69 6.63 7.79
N SER A 84 -10.03 5.94 8.88
CA SER A 84 -11.40 5.96 9.39
C SER A 84 -11.79 7.37 9.83
N THR A 85 -12.96 7.79 9.38
CA THR A 85 -13.58 9.07 9.75
C THR A 85 -13.66 9.24 11.27
N LYS A 86 -14.01 8.18 11.97
CA LYS A 86 -14.09 8.17 13.43
C LYS A 86 -12.74 8.49 14.08
N SER A 87 -11.67 7.83 13.64
CA SER A 87 -10.32 8.06 14.21
C SER A 87 -9.82 9.48 13.96
N LEU A 88 -10.10 10.06 12.79
CA LEU A 88 -9.79 11.47 12.51
C LEU A 88 -10.56 12.41 13.45
N ASN A 89 -11.84 12.15 13.67
CA ASN A 89 -12.64 12.91 14.61
C ASN A 89 -12.09 12.84 16.04
N ASP A 90 -11.81 11.61 16.49
CA ASP A 90 -11.31 11.36 17.84
C ASP A 90 -9.97 12.09 18.05
N THR A 91 -9.11 12.11 17.03
CA THR A 91 -7.83 12.84 17.05
C THR A 91 -8.04 14.36 17.11
N TYR A 92 -8.95 14.89 16.28
CA TYR A 92 -9.28 16.30 16.29
C TYR A 92 -9.79 16.74 17.66
N VAL A 93 -10.78 16.02 18.22
CA VAL A 93 -11.35 16.32 19.56
C VAL A 93 -10.29 16.26 20.65
N GLN A 94 -9.38 15.28 20.60
CA GLN A 94 -8.25 15.19 21.53
C GLN A 94 -7.31 16.39 21.41
N ALA A 95 -6.98 16.83 20.20
CA ALA A 95 -6.12 17.99 19.97
C ALA A 95 -6.76 19.29 20.49
N ILE A 96 -8.06 19.48 20.24
CA ILE A 96 -8.82 20.61 20.81
C ILE A 96 -8.80 20.56 22.34
N SER A 97 -8.98 19.38 22.94
CA SER A 97 -8.95 19.21 24.39
C SER A 97 -7.57 19.57 24.98
N LEU A 98 -6.48 19.22 24.30
CA LEU A 98 -5.12 19.60 24.71
C LEU A 98 -4.91 21.12 24.65
N MET A 99 -5.38 21.78 23.59
CA MET A 99 -5.33 23.25 23.50
C MET A 99 -6.15 23.93 24.60
N ALA A 100 -7.29 23.34 24.95
CA ALA A 100 -8.21 23.88 25.97
C ALA A 100 -7.79 23.57 27.42
N ARG A 101 -6.72 22.79 27.65
CA ARG A 101 -6.33 22.31 28.99
C ARG A 101 -6.10 23.43 30.01
N MET A 102 -5.65 24.59 29.54
CA MET A 102 -5.42 25.78 30.38
C MET A 102 -6.64 26.70 30.50
N CYS A 103 -7.73 26.40 29.78
CA CYS A 103 -8.97 27.17 29.84
C CYS A 103 -9.86 26.73 31.02
N GLY A 104 -10.81 27.58 31.42
CA GLY A 104 -11.81 27.22 32.42
C GLY A 104 -12.75 26.09 31.97
N THR A 105 -13.38 25.41 32.93
CA THR A 105 -14.21 24.21 32.70
C THR A 105 -15.38 24.43 31.73
N GLU A 106 -15.93 25.65 31.67
CA GLU A 106 -17.04 25.97 30.76
C GLU A 106 -16.58 26.00 29.29
N ILE A 107 -15.43 26.61 29.02
CA ILE A 107 -14.82 26.66 27.69
C ILE A 107 -14.45 25.25 27.23
N GLN A 108 -13.89 24.44 28.13
CA GLN A 108 -13.56 23.03 27.82
C GLN A 108 -14.82 22.24 27.41
N LYS A 109 -15.95 22.42 28.10
CA LYS A 109 -17.21 21.75 27.75
C LYS A 109 -17.75 22.18 26.37
N GLN A 110 -17.71 23.48 26.07
CA GLN A 110 -18.16 23.99 24.77
C GLN A 110 -17.33 23.46 23.61
N LEU A 111 -16.01 23.37 23.80
CA LEU A 111 -15.09 22.85 22.78
C LEU A 111 -15.17 21.32 22.61
N SER A 112 -15.51 20.59 23.68
CA SER A 112 -15.65 19.12 23.64
C SER A 112 -16.86 18.62 22.86
N TYR A 113 -17.89 19.46 22.69
CA TYR A 113 -19.14 19.09 22.00
C TYR A 113 -19.04 19.19 20.46
N ASN A 114 -18.07 19.94 19.93
CA ASN A 114 -17.93 20.20 18.51
C ASN A 114 -16.90 19.25 17.88
N GLY A 115 -17.33 18.03 17.57
CA GLY A 115 -16.61 17.17 16.64
C GLY A 115 -16.55 17.79 15.24
N LEU A 116 -15.77 17.18 14.34
CA LEU A 116 -15.82 17.56 12.93
C LEU A 116 -17.26 17.33 12.40
N ALA A 117 -17.76 18.23 11.56
CA ALA A 117 -19.01 18.02 10.84
C ALA A 117 -18.74 17.01 9.71
N ILE A 118 -18.76 15.71 10.04
CA ILE A 118 -18.31 14.69 9.09
C ILE A 118 -19.48 14.16 8.27
N ASN A 119 -19.30 14.17 6.95
CA ASN A 119 -20.15 13.44 6.03
C ASN A 119 -20.23 11.97 6.44
N ASN A 120 -21.34 11.29 6.14
CA ASN A 120 -21.60 9.86 6.44
C ASN A 120 -20.61 8.85 5.79
N LYS A 121 -19.46 9.31 5.25
CA LYS A 121 -18.41 8.45 4.73
C LYS A 121 -17.65 7.80 5.90
N PRO A 122 -17.50 6.47 5.92
CA PRO A 122 -16.77 5.78 6.99
C PRO A 122 -15.25 5.98 6.94
N TYR A 123 -14.70 6.35 5.78
CA TYR A 123 -13.27 6.58 5.56
C TYR A 123 -13.04 7.86 4.74
N ILE A 124 -11.87 8.47 4.94
CA ILE A 124 -11.34 9.62 4.22
C ILE A 124 -9.97 9.25 3.64
N GLY A 125 -9.69 9.72 2.42
CA GLY A 125 -8.43 9.47 1.72
C GLY A 125 -8.64 8.63 0.46
N SER A 126 -7.75 7.67 0.22
CA SER A 126 -7.80 6.82 -0.97
C SER A 126 -8.98 5.84 -0.95
N ASP A 127 -9.74 5.84 -2.05
CA ASP A 127 -10.83 4.88 -2.30
C ASP A 127 -10.33 3.56 -2.94
N MET A 128 -9.01 3.35 -3.04
CA MET A 128 -8.43 2.13 -3.66
C MET A 128 -8.21 0.98 -2.69
N ALA A 129 -8.22 1.24 -1.38
CA ALA A 129 -8.14 0.18 -0.39
C ALA A 129 -9.49 -0.54 -0.32
N LEU A 130 -9.45 -1.86 -0.36
CA LEU A 130 -10.64 -2.69 -0.32
C LEU A 130 -11.01 -3.06 1.11
N ASN A 131 -12.28 -3.39 1.29
CA ASN A 131 -12.72 -4.05 2.51
C ASN A 131 -11.95 -5.37 2.70
N ARG A 132 -11.49 -5.62 3.93
CA ARG A 132 -10.76 -6.82 4.32
C ARG A 132 -11.39 -8.12 3.80
N GLY A 133 -12.71 -8.29 3.91
CA GLY A 133 -13.38 -9.51 3.46
C GLY A 133 -13.35 -9.71 1.93
N ILE A 134 -13.33 -8.63 1.16
CA ILE A 134 -13.14 -8.70 -0.30
C ILE A 134 -11.69 -9.11 -0.61
N CYS A 135 -10.72 -8.51 0.09
CA CYS A 135 -9.31 -8.81 -0.07
C CYS A 135 -8.97 -10.27 0.29
N GLN A 136 -9.51 -10.78 1.40
CA GLN A 136 -9.35 -12.17 1.82
C GLN A 136 -9.90 -13.16 0.76
N ARG A 137 -11.12 -12.93 0.26
CA ARG A 137 -11.70 -13.77 -0.81
C ARG A 137 -10.86 -13.73 -2.09
N PHE A 138 -10.33 -12.55 -2.45
CA PHE A 138 -9.46 -12.39 -3.60
C PHE A 138 -8.22 -13.30 -3.48
N PHE A 139 -7.49 -13.24 -2.36
CA PHE A 139 -6.30 -14.09 -2.15
C PHE A 139 -6.63 -15.58 -2.02
N GLU A 140 -7.77 -15.92 -1.41
CA GLU A 140 -8.25 -17.29 -1.35
C GLU A 140 -8.53 -17.85 -2.76
N GLN A 141 -9.15 -17.07 -3.64
CA GLN A 141 -9.44 -17.50 -5.01
C GLN A 141 -8.16 -17.63 -5.84
N LEU A 142 -7.17 -16.75 -5.64
CA LEU A 142 -5.86 -16.93 -6.27
C LEU A 142 -5.18 -18.23 -5.81
N ALA A 143 -5.14 -18.51 -4.50
CA ALA A 143 -4.53 -19.74 -3.98
C ALA A 143 -5.27 -20.99 -4.47
N GLY A 144 -6.61 -20.97 -4.39
CA GLY A 144 -7.46 -22.05 -4.87
C GLY A 144 -7.30 -22.30 -6.37
N ALA A 145 -7.07 -21.26 -7.19
CA ALA A 145 -6.76 -21.43 -8.60
C ALA A 145 -5.48 -22.25 -8.81
N VAL A 146 -4.41 -21.99 -8.05
CA VAL A 146 -3.17 -22.78 -8.13
C VAL A 146 -3.40 -24.23 -7.73
N GLU A 147 -4.10 -24.44 -6.61
CA GLU A 147 -4.31 -25.76 -6.02
C GLU A 147 -5.33 -26.61 -6.81
N SER A 148 -6.27 -25.99 -7.53
CA SER A 148 -7.33 -26.70 -8.28
C SER A 148 -6.81 -27.63 -9.37
N TYR A 149 -5.55 -27.43 -9.78
CA TYR A 149 -4.85 -28.23 -10.78
C TYR A 149 -3.93 -29.32 -10.16
N ASN A 150 -3.77 -29.36 -8.83
CA ASN A 150 -2.96 -30.37 -8.13
C ASN A 150 -3.55 -31.79 -8.36
N GLY A 151 -2.77 -32.68 -8.95
CA GLY A 151 -3.12 -34.11 -9.08
C GLY A 151 -4.14 -34.44 -10.18
N ARG A 152 -4.55 -33.49 -11.03
CA ARG A 152 -5.47 -33.74 -12.17
C ARG A 152 -4.71 -33.66 -13.50
N LEU A 153 -3.75 -34.58 -13.66
CA LEU A 153 -2.93 -34.77 -14.85
C LEU A 153 -3.73 -35.43 -15.99
N ILE A 154 -4.75 -34.74 -16.52
CA ILE A 154 -5.28 -35.10 -17.83
C ILE A 154 -4.37 -34.41 -18.86
N ARG A 155 -3.40 -35.16 -19.36
CA ARG A 155 -2.53 -34.74 -20.47
C ARG A 155 -3.34 -34.86 -21.76
N ASP A 156 -4.15 -33.86 -22.07
CA ASP A 156 -4.77 -33.83 -23.40
C ASP A 156 -3.76 -33.37 -24.45
N LEU A 157 -3.84 -33.99 -25.62
CA LEU A 157 -2.87 -34.06 -26.72
C LEU A 157 -2.51 -32.71 -27.40
N SER A 158 -2.84 -31.56 -26.78
CA SER A 158 -2.43 -30.23 -27.27
C SER A 158 -2.21 -29.22 -26.13
N ILE A 159 -1.20 -28.36 -26.30
CA ILE A 159 -0.85 -27.24 -25.41
C ILE A 159 -2.01 -26.25 -25.16
N LYS A 160 -3.11 -26.37 -25.92
CA LYS A 160 -4.31 -25.53 -25.78
C LYS A 160 -5.15 -25.89 -24.55
N GLN A 161 -5.06 -27.13 -24.07
CA GLN A 161 -5.82 -27.67 -22.91
C GLN A 161 -4.90 -28.16 -21.80
N ASP A 162 -3.62 -27.74 -21.85
CA ASP A 162 -2.62 -28.19 -20.90
C ASP A 162 -2.80 -27.50 -19.55
N ARG A 163 -3.47 -28.22 -18.64
CA ARG A 163 -3.71 -27.81 -17.26
C ARG A 163 -2.43 -27.50 -16.50
N TYR A 164 -1.29 -28.00 -16.95
CA TYR A 164 0.00 -27.70 -16.37
C TYR A 164 0.42 -26.24 -16.59
N ILE A 165 0.21 -25.73 -17.80
CA ILE A 165 0.48 -24.33 -18.14
C ILE A 165 -0.51 -23.40 -17.45
N GLU A 166 -1.75 -23.83 -17.28
CA GLU A 166 -2.76 -23.09 -16.51
C GLU A 166 -2.35 -22.97 -15.04
N GLN A 167 -1.91 -24.06 -14.43
CA GLN A 167 -1.37 -24.03 -13.06
C GLN A 167 -0.14 -23.13 -12.95
N PHE A 168 0.80 -23.22 -13.89
CA PHE A 168 1.98 -22.35 -13.93
C PHE A 168 1.60 -20.88 -13.95
N ASN A 169 0.70 -20.49 -14.87
CA ASN A 169 0.22 -19.12 -14.96
C ASN A 169 -0.52 -18.71 -13.69
N ALA A 170 -1.38 -19.57 -13.12
CA ALA A 170 -2.08 -19.29 -11.87
C ALA A 170 -1.09 -19.05 -10.72
N TYR A 171 -0.04 -19.88 -10.60
CA TYR A 171 0.96 -19.75 -9.55
C TYR A 171 1.79 -18.47 -9.72
N SER A 172 2.20 -18.15 -10.96
CA SER A 172 2.86 -16.89 -11.29
C SER A 172 2.01 -15.67 -10.92
N ILE A 173 0.70 -15.70 -11.21
CA ILE A 173 -0.23 -14.62 -10.85
C ILE A 173 -0.40 -14.54 -9.33
N TRP A 174 -0.57 -15.67 -8.64
CA TRP A 174 -0.67 -15.70 -7.18
C TRP A 174 0.58 -15.09 -6.54
N LEU A 175 1.77 -15.55 -6.90
CA LEU A 175 3.01 -15.08 -6.29
C LEU A 175 3.23 -13.59 -6.57
N TRP A 176 2.89 -13.12 -7.78
CA TRP A 176 2.99 -11.71 -8.11
C TRP A 176 2.14 -10.84 -7.16
N HIS A 177 0.90 -11.24 -6.87
CA HIS A 177 0.05 -10.50 -5.92
C HIS A 177 0.57 -10.61 -4.49
N ILE A 178 1.10 -11.76 -4.08
CA ILE A 178 1.74 -11.94 -2.77
C ILE A 178 2.93 -10.98 -2.61
N ILE A 179 3.80 -10.88 -3.63
CA ILE A 179 4.91 -9.92 -3.58
C ILE A 179 4.39 -8.48 -3.51
N MET A 180 3.39 -8.12 -4.33
CA MET A 180 2.83 -6.77 -4.33
C MET A 180 2.26 -6.36 -2.96
N ILE A 181 1.50 -7.23 -2.29
CA ILE A 181 0.91 -6.94 -0.97
C ILE A 181 1.93 -7.03 0.17
N GLN A 182 3.00 -7.80 0.02
CA GLN A 182 4.03 -7.96 1.06
C GLN A 182 5.21 -6.99 0.91
N THR A 183 5.27 -6.20 -0.17
CA THR A 183 6.37 -5.25 -0.41
C THR A 183 5.90 -3.83 -0.74
N GLY A 184 4.64 -3.68 -1.16
CA GLY A 184 4.09 -2.39 -1.56
C GLY A 184 4.74 -1.78 -2.80
N ILE A 185 5.55 -2.53 -3.56
CA ILE A 185 6.18 -2.02 -4.79
C ILE A 185 5.13 -1.61 -5.83
N ARG A 186 5.53 -0.75 -6.78
CA ARG A 186 4.64 -0.38 -7.88
C ARG A 186 4.55 -1.54 -8.87
N PRO A 187 3.35 -1.86 -9.38
CA PRO A 187 3.17 -2.85 -10.44
C PRO A 187 3.60 -2.24 -11.77
N VAL A 188 4.89 -2.31 -12.07
CA VAL A 188 5.47 -1.87 -13.34
C VAL A 188 5.87 -3.09 -14.20
N VAL A 189 6.31 -2.85 -15.43
CA VAL A 189 6.84 -3.90 -16.30
C VAL A 189 8.01 -4.60 -15.58
N HIS A 190 8.04 -5.94 -15.66
CA HIS A 190 9.04 -6.80 -15.00
C HIS A 190 9.04 -6.85 -13.47
N ALA A 191 8.25 -6.05 -12.75
CA ALA A 191 8.12 -6.20 -11.30
C ALA A 191 7.63 -7.62 -10.93
N PRO A 192 8.28 -8.33 -9.98
CA PRO A 192 9.21 -7.82 -8.97
C PRO A 192 10.69 -7.71 -9.40
N GLY A 193 11.02 -8.11 -10.62
CA GLY A 193 12.36 -8.03 -11.18
C GLY A 193 13.08 -9.37 -11.19
N LEU A 194 14.40 -9.32 -11.00
CA LEU A 194 15.35 -10.43 -11.07
C LEU A 194 15.53 -11.11 -9.71
N LEU A 195 15.95 -12.38 -9.72
CA LEU A 195 16.13 -13.16 -8.50
C LEU A 195 17.23 -12.58 -7.58
N ASN A 196 18.34 -12.07 -8.13
CA ASN A 196 19.45 -11.48 -7.38
C ASN A 196 19.09 -10.18 -6.63
N GLN A 197 17.90 -9.62 -6.85
CA GLN A 197 17.40 -8.50 -6.06
C GLN A 197 16.92 -8.96 -4.67
N PHE A 198 16.63 -10.25 -4.50
CA PHE A 198 16.23 -10.85 -3.24
C PHE A 198 17.46 -11.44 -2.53
N ASP A 199 17.81 -10.88 -1.38
CA ASP A 199 18.76 -11.48 -0.45
C ASP A 199 18.00 -12.16 0.69
N PHE A 200 17.77 -13.46 0.53
CA PHE A 200 17.08 -14.27 1.54
C PHE A 200 17.86 -14.43 2.84
N ARG A 201 19.19 -14.30 2.80
CA ARG A 201 20.03 -14.39 4.01
C ARG A 201 19.93 -13.11 4.83
N ALA A 202 20.03 -11.96 4.16
CA ALA A 202 19.84 -10.67 4.79
C ALA A 202 18.36 -10.36 5.05
N ARG A 203 17.43 -11.10 4.44
CA ARG A 203 15.98 -10.87 4.44
C ARG A 203 15.62 -9.50 3.88
N LEU A 204 16.23 -9.15 2.76
CA LEU A 204 16.08 -7.85 2.11
C LEU A 204 15.81 -8.03 0.62
N PHE A 205 15.07 -7.10 0.04
CA PHE A 205 14.74 -7.03 -1.36
C PHE A 205 15.08 -5.63 -1.87
N TRP A 206 15.97 -5.56 -2.86
CA TRP A 206 16.39 -4.29 -3.46
C TRP A 206 15.52 -3.92 -4.64
N VAL A 207 14.95 -2.71 -4.62
CA VAL A 207 14.07 -2.20 -5.66
C VAL A 207 14.62 -0.89 -6.20
N SER A 208 14.71 -0.75 -7.52
CA SER A 208 14.96 0.53 -8.17
C SER A 208 13.65 1.29 -8.33
N ASP A 209 13.56 2.52 -7.83
CA ASP A 209 12.33 3.33 -7.93
C ASP A 209 12.19 4.08 -9.26
N LYS A 210 13.26 4.17 -10.06
CA LYS A 210 13.30 4.90 -11.34
C LYS A 210 14.17 4.17 -12.35
N GLU A 211 13.55 3.48 -13.30
CA GLU A 211 14.27 2.82 -14.39
C GLU A 211 14.66 3.77 -15.54
N GLU A 212 14.14 5.01 -15.60
CA GLU A 212 14.25 5.90 -16.78
C GLU A 212 15.30 7.02 -16.73
N ARG A 213 16.13 7.16 -15.68
CA ARG A 213 17.22 8.15 -15.69
C ARG A 213 18.56 7.50 -15.42
N GLN A 214 19.49 7.70 -16.34
CA GLN A 214 20.89 7.34 -16.20
C GLN A 214 21.48 7.97 -14.93
N GLY A 215 21.55 7.18 -13.88
CA GLY A 215 22.00 7.59 -12.56
C GLY A 215 21.73 6.47 -11.57
N GLN A 216 22.67 5.53 -11.45
CA GLN A 216 22.67 4.52 -10.40
C GLN A 216 22.77 5.23 -9.04
N SER A 217 21.64 5.40 -8.32
CA SER A 217 21.66 5.77 -6.89
C SER A 217 20.30 5.81 -6.18
N GLN A 218 19.16 5.62 -6.84
CA GLN A 218 17.83 5.76 -6.18
C GLN A 218 17.05 4.43 -6.11
N GLY A 219 17.64 3.44 -5.45
CA GLY A 219 16.94 2.22 -5.05
C GLY A 219 16.70 2.18 -3.54
N ARG A 220 15.76 1.36 -3.09
CA ARG A 220 15.46 1.15 -1.66
C ARG A 220 15.52 -0.32 -1.30
N LEU A 221 15.77 -0.58 -0.02
CA LEU A 221 15.74 -1.91 0.56
C LEU A 221 14.40 -2.16 1.25
N ILE A 222 13.77 -3.26 0.88
CA ILE A 222 12.49 -3.70 1.42
C ILE A 222 12.74 -4.94 2.29
N PRO A 223 12.29 -4.97 3.54
CA PRO A 223 12.42 -6.14 4.39
C PRO A 223 11.50 -7.27 3.92
N LEU A 224 12.00 -8.50 4.00
CA LEU A 224 11.27 -9.70 3.60
C LEU A 224 10.66 -10.39 4.82
N SER A 225 9.33 -10.50 4.81
CA SER A 225 8.55 -11.29 5.76
C SER A 225 8.88 -12.78 5.66
N GLN A 226 8.69 -13.54 6.73
CA GLN A 226 8.93 -14.98 6.70
C GLN A 226 7.94 -15.67 5.75
N PHE A 227 6.70 -15.18 5.70
CA PHE A 227 5.69 -15.63 4.75
C PHE A 227 6.19 -15.47 3.30
N LEU A 228 6.69 -14.28 2.94
CA LEU A 228 7.11 -13.99 1.57
C LEU A 228 8.34 -14.81 1.15
N ILE A 229 9.31 -14.98 2.04
CA ILE A 229 10.50 -15.81 1.79
C ILE A 229 10.06 -17.24 1.45
N THR A 230 9.19 -17.81 2.27
CA THR A 230 8.67 -19.18 2.09
C THR A 230 7.90 -19.30 0.77
N ALA A 231 7.06 -18.32 0.43
CA ALA A 231 6.30 -18.30 -0.81
C ALA A 231 7.20 -18.28 -2.06
N ILE A 232 8.25 -17.47 -2.06
CA ILE A 232 9.21 -17.39 -3.17
C ILE A 232 10.02 -18.68 -3.29
N GLN A 233 10.48 -19.25 -2.17
CA GLN A 233 11.24 -20.50 -2.16
C GLN A 233 10.40 -21.67 -2.70
N ASN A 234 9.15 -21.80 -2.25
CA ASN A 234 8.22 -22.81 -2.77
C ASN A 234 8.00 -22.67 -4.28
N TYR A 235 7.85 -21.42 -4.76
CA TYR A 235 7.71 -21.16 -6.19
C TYR A 235 8.98 -21.50 -6.97
N ILE A 236 10.17 -21.19 -6.44
CA ILE A 236 11.46 -21.54 -7.08
C ILE A 236 11.58 -23.07 -7.24
N GLU A 237 11.25 -23.83 -6.21
CA GLU A 237 11.24 -25.30 -6.30
C GLU A 237 10.20 -25.81 -7.30
N TYR A 238 9.01 -25.21 -7.32
CA TYR A 238 7.99 -25.52 -8.30
C TYR A 238 8.46 -25.26 -9.74
N ILE A 239 9.04 -24.10 -10.06
CA ILE A 239 9.44 -23.78 -11.43
C ILE A 239 10.62 -24.63 -11.92
N LYS A 240 11.47 -25.14 -11.02
CA LYS A 240 12.49 -26.15 -11.36
C LYS A 240 11.85 -27.46 -11.80
N GLN A 241 10.87 -27.96 -11.04
CA GLN A 241 10.09 -29.14 -11.42
C GLN A 241 9.29 -28.88 -12.71
N PHE A 242 8.75 -27.67 -12.85
CA PHE A 242 8.06 -27.21 -14.05
C PHE A 242 8.93 -27.36 -15.30
N ALA A 243 10.12 -26.77 -15.24
CA ALA A 243 11.08 -26.79 -16.33
C ALA A 243 11.51 -28.20 -16.72
N ALA A 244 11.78 -29.06 -15.73
CA ALA A 244 12.25 -30.42 -15.95
C ALA A 244 11.27 -31.26 -16.77
N LEU A 245 9.96 -31.04 -16.62
CA LEU A 245 8.95 -31.72 -17.42
C LEU A 245 8.61 -30.96 -18.71
N HIS A 246 8.33 -29.66 -18.60
CA HIS A 246 7.89 -28.84 -19.73
C HIS A 246 8.91 -28.84 -20.86
N ASN A 247 10.20 -28.68 -20.54
CA ASN A 247 11.24 -28.51 -21.57
C ASN A 247 11.52 -29.82 -22.33
N VAL A 248 11.25 -30.98 -21.70
CA VAL A 248 11.34 -32.29 -22.36
C VAL A 248 10.16 -32.50 -23.30
N ILE A 249 8.94 -32.15 -22.86
CA ILE A 249 7.71 -32.37 -23.64
C ILE A 249 7.57 -31.34 -24.78
N TYR A 250 7.97 -30.10 -24.56
CA TYR A 250 7.82 -28.98 -25.50
C TYR A 250 9.17 -28.34 -25.86
N PRO A 251 10.06 -29.06 -26.57
CA PRO A 251 11.42 -28.59 -26.86
C PRO A 251 11.47 -27.34 -27.75
N SER A 252 10.41 -27.06 -28.52
CA SER A 252 10.33 -25.86 -29.36
C SER A 252 9.93 -24.59 -28.61
N VAL A 253 9.44 -24.71 -27.37
CA VAL A 253 9.02 -23.58 -26.53
C VAL A 253 9.44 -23.84 -25.10
N GLN A 254 10.75 -23.75 -24.86
CA GLN A 254 11.33 -24.02 -23.54
C GLN A 254 11.07 -22.88 -22.55
N PHE A 255 10.85 -23.25 -21.30
CA PHE A 255 10.84 -22.36 -20.16
C PHE A 255 12.29 -22.03 -19.74
N PRO A 256 12.69 -20.75 -19.67
CA PRO A 256 14.08 -20.33 -19.50
C PRO A 256 14.54 -20.38 -18.03
N ILE A 257 14.47 -21.55 -17.38
CA ILE A 257 14.77 -21.71 -15.95
C ILE A 257 16.20 -21.26 -15.57
N GLU A 258 17.20 -21.64 -16.36
CA GLU A 258 18.59 -21.29 -16.06
C GLU A 258 18.84 -19.79 -16.12
N ASP A 259 18.21 -19.09 -17.08
CA ASP A 259 18.33 -17.63 -17.16
C ASP A 259 17.64 -16.93 -15.99
N ILE A 260 16.54 -17.49 -15.47
CA ILE A 260 15.88 -16.95 -14.26
C ILE A 260 16.76 -17.15 -13.03
N LEU A 261 17.28 -18.37 -12.82
CA LEU A 261 18.13 -18.68 -11.67
C LEU A 261 19.44 -17.88 -11.67
N ASN A 262 19.99 -17.62 -12.87
CA ASN A 262 21.16 -16.76 -13.05
C ASN A 262 20.81 -15.27 -13.18
N SER A 263 19.57 -14.86 -12.89
CA SER A 263 19.12 -13.46 -12.90
C SER A 263 19.35 -12.71 -14.22
N ARG A 264 19.27 -13.43 -15.35
CA ARG A 264 19.26 -12.88 -16.72
C ARG A 264 17.85 -12.60 -17.22
N GLN A 265 16.84 -13.20 -16.58
CA GLN A 265 15.43 -12.94 -16.86
C GLN A 265 14.62 -12.70 -15.58
N PRO A 266 13.46 -12.01 -15.67
CA PRO A 266 12.58 -11.78 -14.53
C PRO A 266 12.16 -13.08 -13.85
N LEU A 267 12.09 -13.04 -12.51
CA LEU A 267 11.72 -14.17 -11.65
C LEU A 267 10.36 -14.76 -12.04
N ILE A 268 9.39 -13.89 -12.32
CA ILE A 268 8.03 -14.31 -12.65
C ILE A 268 7.81 -14.17 -14.15
N GLN A 269 7.50 -15.30 -14.77
CA GLN A 269 7.15 -15.42 -16.18
C GLN A 269 5.69 -15.84 -16.33
N LEU A 270 5.09 -15.49 -17.46
CA LEU A 270 3.79 -16.01 -17.90
C LEU A 270 3.94 -16.65 -19.27
N PHE A 271 3.24 -17.75 -19.46
CA PHE A 271 3.09 -18.37 -20.77
C PHE A 271 1.91 -17.72 -21.52
N SER A 272 2.19 -17.19 -22.71
CA SER A 272 1.17 -16.77 -23.66
C SER A 272 0.97 -17.84 -24.72
N LYS A 273 -0.29 -18.02 -25.16
CA LYS A 273 -0.63 -18.86 -26.31
C LYS A 273 -0.35 -18.13 -27.64
N ASN A 274 -0.44 -16.79 -27.66
CA ASN A 274 -0.29 -15.94 -28.85
C ASN A 274 0.41 -14.60 -28.51
N PRO A 275 1.63 -14.31 -29.04
CA PRO A 275 2.54 -15.29 -29.61
C PRO A 275 2.87 -16.37 -28.58
N ARG A 276 3.12 -17.59 -29.04
CA ARG A 276 3.38 -18.73 -28.16
C ARG A 276 4.75 -18.55 -27.49
N GLY A 277 4.78 -18.55 -26.15
CA GLY A 277 6.04 -18.49 -25.42
C GLY A 277 5.94 -17.92 -24.02
N PHE A 278 7.05 -18.03 -23.29
CA PHE A 278 7.22 -17.43 -21.98
C PHE A 278 7.73 -16.00 -22.11
N SER A 279 7.22 -15.12 -21.26
CA SER A 279 7.73 -13.76 -21.17
C SER A 279 7.41 -13.17 -19.80
N GLY A 280 8.27 -12.24 -19.36
CA GLY A 280 8.17 -11.62 -18.04
C GLY A 280 6.77 -11.08 -17.76
N ILE A 281 6.34 -11.22 -16.52
CA ILE A 281 5.04 -10.73 -16.08
C ILE A 281 4.94 -9.21 -16.24
N THR A 282 3.75 -8.73 -16.59
CA THR A 282 3.43 -7.31 -16.70
C THR A 282 2.05 -7.06 -16.12
N PRO A 283 1.75 -5.84 -15.63
CA PRO A 283 0.41 -5.50 -15.14
C PRO A 283 -0.68 -5.77 -16.19
N SER A 284 -0.41 -5.50 -17.47
CA SER A 284 -1.34 -5.77 -18.56
C SER A 284 -1.68 -7.25 -18.70
N LYS A 285 -0.69 -8.15 -18.58
CA LYS A 285 -0.92 -9.60 -18.61
C LYS A 285 -1.69 -10.07 -17.38
N VAL A 286 -1.38 -9.52 -16.20
CA VAL A 286 -2.11 -9.80 -14.96
C VAL A 286 -3.58 -9.44 -15.10
N ARG A 287 -3.89 -8.21 -15.55
CA ARG A 287 -5.27 -7.78 -15.82
C ARG A 287 -5.99 -8.69 -16.79
N TYR A 288 -5.31 -9.13 -17.86
CA TYR A 288 -5.90 -10.04 -18.82
C TYR A 288 -6.30 -11.38 -18.19
N GLN A 289 -5.44 -11.95 -17.31
CA GLN A 289 -5.74 -13.20 -16.60
C GLN A 289 -6.89 -13.04 -15.59
N LEU A 290 -6.98 -11.88 -14.94
CA LEU A 290 -8.00 -11.63 -13.92
C LEU A 290 -9.33 -11.08 -14.46
N LYS A 291 -9.43 -10.73 -15.74
CA LYS A 291 -10.56 -9.95 -16.31
C LYS A 291 -11.96 -10.49 -15.99
N SER A 292 -12.12 -11.81 -15.87
CA SER A 292 -13.41 -12.47 -15.59
C SER A 292 -13.76 -12.51 -14.11
N PHE A 293 -12.81 -12.16 -13.26
CA PHE A 293 -12.85 -12.42 -11.83
C PHE A 293 -12.70 -11.14 -11.01
N PHE A 294 -11.80 -10.24 -11.40
CA PHE A 294 -11.49 -9.04 -10.64
C PHE A 294 -11.04 -7.90 -11.57
N SER A 295 -11.64 -6.72 -11.37
CA SER A 295 -11.28 -5.50 -12.08
C SER A 295 -11.02 -4.40 -11.07
N HIS A 296 -9.76 -3.96 -10.98
CA HIS A 296 -9.33 -2.86 -10.13
C HIS A 296 -8.08 -2.21 -10.73
N GLN A 297 -7.77 -0.98 -10.33
CA GLN A 297 -6.52 -0.32 -10.71
C GLN A 297 -5.30 -1.11 -10.23
N ASP A 298 -4.26 -1.23 -11.05
CA ASP A 298 -3.11 -2.12 -10.79
C ASP A 298 -2.47 -1.88 -9.42
N ASN A 299 -2.34 -0.61 -9.03
CA ASN A 299 -1.66 -0.17 -7.81
C ASN A 299 -2.46 -0.41 -6.52
N TRP A 300 -3.67 -0.98 -6.57
CA TRP A 300 -4.53 -1.13 -5.40
C TRP A 300 -3.87 -1.85 -4.21
N LEU A 301 -3.01 -2.86 -4.47
CA LEU A 301 -2.29 -3.57 -3.41
C LEU A 301 -1.29 -2.66 -2.66
N ARG A 302 -0.71 -1.66 -3.33
CA ARG A 302 0.14 -0.66 -2.68
C ARG A 302 -0.68 0.22 -1.73
N HIS A 303 -1.91 0.58 -2.10
CA HIS A 303 -2.84 1.32 -1.23
C HIS A 303 -3.37 0.45 -0.09
N GLN A 304 -3.64 -0.82 -0.37
CA GLN A 304 -4.09 -1.80 0.61
C GLN A 304 -3.03 -2.00 1.70
N LEU A 305 -1.78 -2.27 1.33
CA LEU A 305 -0.69 -2.43 2.30
C LEU A 305 -0.50 -1.15 3.12
N ARG A 306 -0.52 0.03 2.48
CA ARG A 306 -0.32 1.31 3.17
C ARG A 306 -1.36 1.52 4.25
N THR A 307 -2.62 1.24 3.91
CA THR A 307 -3.75 1.32 4.82
C THR A 307 -3.62 0.31 5.97
N LEU A 308 -3.25 -0.95 5.70
CA LEU A 308 -3.11 -1.99 6.73
C LEU A 308 -1.96 -1.71 7.72
N LEU A 309 -0.90 -1.05 7.27
CA LEU A 309 0.21 -0.66 8.14
C LEU A 309 -0.07 0.61 8.95
N THR A 310 -1.07 1.41 8.56
CA THR A 310 -1.41 2.67 9.24
C THR A 310 -1.85 2.37 10.67
N ASN A 311 -1.26 3.09 11.63
CA ASN A 311 -1.50 2.93 13.07
C ASN A 311 -1.13 1.53 13.62
N ARG A 312 -0.36 0.75 12.85
CA ARG A 312 0.19 -0.55 13.25
C ARG A 312 1.71 -0.52 13.31
N ALA A 313 2.34 -0.04 12.24
CA ALA A 313 3.78 0.13 12.17
C ALA A 313 4.18 1.60 12.39
N PRO A 314 5.38 1.90 12.92
CA PRO A 314 5.88 3.26 13.00
C PRO A 314 5.90 3.96 11.63
N GLU A 315 5.33 5.17 11.55
CA GLU A 315 5.14 5.89 10.28
C GLU A 315 6.45 6.09 9.51
N HIS A 316 7.56 6.38 10.20
CA HIS A 316 8.86 6.57 9.56
C HIS A 316 9.34 5.30 8.83
N LEU A 317 9.03 4.11 9.37
CA LEU A 317 9.35 2.83 8.70
C LEU A 317 8.44 2.61 7.48
N ILE A 318 7.15 2.92 7.59
CA ILE A 318 6.23 2.83 6.45
C ILE A 318 6.69 3.77 5.32
N ARG A 319 7.18 4.97 5.66
CA ARG A 319 7.75 5.90 4.68
C ARG A 319 8.99 5.32 4.01
N ALA A 320 9.88 4.65 4.76
CA ALA A 320 11.03 3.95 4.19
C ALA A 320 10.65 2.82 3.23
N LEU A 321 9.66 2.00 3.62
CA LEU A 321 9.11 0.94 2.76
C LEU A 321 8.60 1.48 1.41
N TYR A 322 8.06 2.71 1.41
CA TYR A 322 7.45 3.33 0.23
C TYR A 322 8.40 4.25 -0.56
N GLY A 323 9.60 4.55 -0.02
CA GLY A 323 10.51 5.56 -0.56
C GLY A 323 9.94 6.98 -0.43
N HIS A 324 9.23 7.26 0.66
CA HIS A 324 8.60 8.55 0.96
C HIS A 324 9.24 9.25 2.17
N GLU A 325 10.49 8.90 2.49
CA GLU A 325 11.26 9.57 3.55
C GLU A 325 11.47 11.07 3.23
N GLN A 326 11.75 11.86 4.27
CA GLN A 326 12.23 13.22 4.06
C GLN A 326 13.70 13.17 3.59
N PRO A 327 14.20 14.22 2.93
CA PRO A 327 15.61 14.37 2.65
C PRO A 327 16.46 14.12 3.90
N ASP A 328 17.56 13.39 3.73
CA ASP A 328 18.53 12.98 4.75
C ASP A 328 18.01 12.00 5.81
N GLN A 329 16.74 11.59 5.73
CA GLN A 329 16.16 10.53 6.57
C GLN A 329 16.08 9.19 5.85
N GLU A 330 16.54 9.10 4.60
CA GLU A 330 16.46 7.87 3.83
C GLU A 330 17.25 6.74 4.51
N ALA A 331 16.65 5.57 4.56
CA ALA A 331 17.28 4.33 4.96
C ALA A 331 18.66 4.17 4.31
N MET A 332 19.70 3.99 5.14
CA MET A 332 21.10 3.83 4.70
C MET A 332 21.75 5.06 4.05
N HIS A 333 21.10 6.23 4.11
CA HIS A 333 21.79 7.48 3.82
C HIS A 333 22.85 7.75 4.91
N PRO A 334 24.06 8.25 4.58
CA PRO A 334 25.11 8.48 5.58
C PRO A 334 24.71 9.40 6.74
N MET A 335 23.72 10.28 6.50
CA MET A 335 23.21 11.22 7.51
C MET A 335 21.94 10.71 8.21
N SER A 336 21.43 9.54 7.83
CA SER A 336 20.25 8.95 8.44
C SER A 336 20.61 8.23 9.75
N SER A 337 19.79 8.46 10.77
CA SER A 337 19.87 7.68 12.01
C SER A 337 19.11 6.36 11.94
N LEU A 338 18.41 6.07 10.82
CA LEU A 338 17.59 4.89 10.67
C LEU A 338 18.48 3.65 10.41
N SER A 339 18.52 2.75 11.38
CA SER A 339 19.34 1.54 11.26
C SER A 339 18.67 0.49 10.36
N ILE A 340 19.50 -0.37 9.75
CA ILE A 340 18.99 -1.51 8.95
C ILE A 340 18.15 -2.48 9.77
N ASN A 341 18.41 -2.59 11.08
CA ASN A 341 17.67 -3.47 11.96
C ASN A 341 16.26 -2.93 12.26
N GLU A 342 16.11 -1.61 12.40
CA GLU A 342 14.79 -0.97 12.52
C GLU A 342 13.97 -1.16 11.25
N ILE A 343 14.58 -1.04 10.06
CA ILE A 343 13.87 -1.35 8.82
C ILE A 343 13.44 -2.83 8.80
N LYS A 344 14.32 -3.73 9.21
CA LYS A 344 14.01 -5.17 9.24
C LYS A 344 12.90 -5.53 10.21
N SER A 345 12.64 -4.73 11.25
CA SER A 345 11.50 -4.96 12.15
C SER A 345 10.14 -4.80 11.44
N LEU A 346 10.07 -4.15 10.27
CA LEU A 346 8.86 -4.17 9.43
C LEU A 346 8.46 -5.57 8.97
N SER A 347 9.41 -6.51 8.93
CA SER A 347 9.12 -7.90 8.56
C SER A 347 7.98 -8.49 9.40
N ASP A 348 7.95 -8.18 10.70
CA ASP A 348 6.95 -8.75 11.62
C ASP A 348 5.55 -8.19 11.31
N TYR A 349 5.45 -6.89 11.04
CA TYR A 349 4.19 -6.27 10.60
C TYR A 349 3.71 -6.79 9.24
N LEU A 350 4.63 -7.14 8.33
CA LEU A 350 4.29 -7.74 7.04
C LEU A 350 3.76 -9.17 7.20
N ASP A 351 4.32 -9.95 8.13
CA ASP A 351 3.78 -11.26 8.51
C ASP A 351 2.40 -11.12 9.19
N GLU A 352 2.18 -10.11 10.03
CA GLU A 352 0.85 -9.81 10.58
C GLU A 352 -0.18 -9.47 9.49
N VAL A 353 0.23 -8.71 8.46
CA VAL A 353 -0.62 -8.45 7.28
C VAL A 353 -0.96 -9.75 6.55
N ALA A 354 -0.01 -10.68 6.43
CA ALA A 354 -0.27 -11.98 5.83
C ALA A 354 -1.31 -12.78 6.63
N CYS A 355 -1.21 -12.76 7.96
CA CYS A 355 -2.18 -13.35 8.86
C CYS A 355 -3.57 -12.69 8.74
N GLU A 356 -3.65 -11.36 8.79
CA GLU A 356 -4.93 -10.65 8.70
C GLU A 356 -5.67 -10.91 7.38
N LEU A 357 -4.93 -11.01 6.28
CA LEU A 357 -5.50 -11.29 4.95
C LEU A 357 -5.70 -12.78 4.67
N ASN A 358 -5.45 -13.66 5.65
CA ASN A 358 -5.52 -15.11 5.50
C ASN A 358 -4.71 -15.62 4.29
N LEU A 359 -3.53 -15.06 4.05
CA LEU A 359 -2.68 -15.50 2.94
C LEU A 359 -2.26 -16.96 3.19
N LYS A 360 -2.50 -17.83 2.21
CA LYS A 360 -2.16 -19.26 2.30
C LYS A 360 -0.80 -19.50 1.67
N GLN A 361 0.07 -20.26 2.32
CA GLN A 361 1.24 -20.83 1.66
C GLN A 361 0.76 -21.84 0.62
N VAL A 362 1.16 -21.66 -0.63
CA VAL A 362 0.85 -22.60 -1.71
C VAL A 362 2.07 -23.49 -1.92
N GLY A 363 1.87 -24.80 -1.82
CA GLY A 363 2.82 -25.83 -2.21
C GLY A 363 2.21 -26.71 -3.29
N VAL A 364 2.93 -26.88 -4.41
CA VAL A 364 2.51 -27.74 -5.52
C VAL A 364 3.54 -28.86 -5.66
N SER A 365 3.11 -30.11 -5.49
CA SER A 365 3.91 -31.26 -5.92
C SER A 365 3.55 -31.58 -7.36
N VAL A 366 4.53 -31.47 -8.26
CA VAL A 366 4.34 -31.84 -9.68
C VAL A 366 4.40 -33.37 -9.85
N TYR A 367 5.00 -34.09 -8.90
CA TYR A 367 5.03 -35.54 -8.82
C TYR A 367 4.05 -36.00 -7.74
N GLY A 368 2.80 -36.26 -8.13
CA GLY A 368 1.75 -36.82 -7.28
C GLY A 368 1.05 -37.95 -8.01
#